data_AF-A0A3A5WZZ1-F1
#
_entry.id   AF-A0A3A5WZZ1-F1
#
_cell.length_a   1.000
_cell.length_b   1.000
_cell.length_c   1.000
_cell.angle_alpha   90.00
_cell.angle_beta   90.00
_cell.angle_gamma   90.00
#
_symmetry.space_group_name_H-M   'P 1'
#
loop_
_entity.id
_entity.type
_entity.pdbx_description
1 polymer ?
#
loop_
_entity_poly.entity_id
_entity_poly.type
_entity_poly.pdbx_seq_one_letter_code
_entity_poly.pdbx_strand_id
1 'polypeptide(L)'
;MATIRLYLSSKQQKSNGKCEIYLRMSAARNKVFRAKSNLYVLPKYWDEKKEKIMIPRIHVKEQGDLINLQKQLDALVTFIKYYRTYRRTQ
;
A
#
# COMPACT_ATOMS: atom_id res chain seq x y z
N MET A 1 6.86 -13.31 13.56
CA MET A 1 6.43 -11.89 13.76
C MET A 1 5.47 -11.52 12.64
N ALA A 2 4.39 -10.78 12.89
CA ALA A 2 3.47 -10.48 11.80
C ALA A 2 4.11 -9.57 10.76
N THR A 3 4.02 -9.95 9.49
CA THR A 3 4.59 -9.22 8.35
C THR A 3 3.48 -8.57 7.54
N ILE A 4 3.67 -7.31 7.20
CA ILE A 4 2.79 -6.58 6.26
C ILE A 4 3.55 -6.49 4.94
N ARG A 5 2.88 -6.87 3.85
CA ARG A 5 3.37 -6.78 2.48
C ARG A 5 2.38 -5.99 1.66
N LEU A 6 2.87 -5.10 0.81
CA LEU A 6 2.05 -4.36 -0.15
C LEU A 6 2.37 -4.85 -1.56
N TYR A 7 1.34 -4.93 -2.40
CA TYR A 7 1.50 -5.39 -3.78
C TYR A 7 0.48 -4.71 -4.67
N LEU A 8 0.85 -4.47 -5.92
CA LEU A 8 -0.04 -3.89 -6.89
C LEU A 8 -0.97 -4.98 -7.45
N SER A 9 -2.24 -4.63 -7.65
CA SER A 9 -3.21 -5.49 -8.32
C SER A 9 -2.82 -5.71 -9.77
N SER A 10 -3.01 -6.95 -10.25
CA SER A 10 -2.97 -7.23 -11.68
C SER A 10 -4.18 -6.66 -12.43
N LYS A 11 -5.26 -6.31 -11.73
CA LYS A 11 -6.47 -5.71 -12.32
C LYS A 11 -6.30 -4.20 -12.44
N GLN A 12 -6.29 -3.73 -13.69
CA GLN A 12 -6.35 -2.31 -14.03
C GLN A 12 -7.80 -1.81 -14.06
N GLN A 13 -8.03 -0.60 -13.56
CA GLN A 13 -9.28 0.11 -13.80
C GLN A 13 -9.39 0.50 -15.28
N LYS A 14 -10.49 0.09 -15.93
CA LYS A 14 -10.76 0.36 -17.35
C LYS A 14 -10.73 1.84 -17.72
N SER A 15 -11.08 2.72 -16.79
CA SER A 15 -11.20 4.16 -17.05
C SER A 15 -9.88 4.93 -16.99
N ASN A 16 -8.94 4.50 -16.13
CA ASN A 16 -7.79 5.34 -15.75
C ASN A 16 -6.44 4.62 -15.87
N GLY A 17 -6.43 3.32 -16.22
CA GLY A 17 -5.21 2.50 -16.27
C GLY A 17 -4.51 2.30 -14.92
N LYS A 18 -5.10 2.77 -13.82
CA LYS A 18 -4.56 2.64 -12.46
C LYS A 18 -4.86 1.25 -11.90
N CYS A 19 -3.93 0.71 -11.12
CA CYS A 19 -4.11 -0.51 -10.35
C CYS A 19 -4.29 -0.18 -8.87
N GLU A 20 -5.11 -0.98 -8.20
CA GLU A 20 -5.28 -0.89 -6.75
C GLU A 20 -4.06 -1.46 -6.01
N ILE A 21 -3.65 -0.84 -4.91
CA ILE A 21 -2.63 -1.39 -4.00
C ILE A 21 -3.33 -2.30 -2.99
N TYR A 22 -2.87 -3.54 -2.86
CA TYR A 22 -3.39 -4.49 -1.88
C TYR A 22 -2.43 -4.63 -0.69
N LEU A 23 -3.01 -4.95 0.46
CA LEU A 23 -2.28 -5.22 1.68
C LEU A 23 -2.45 -6.69 2.08
N ARG A 24 -1.34 -7.36 2.35
CA ARG A 24 -1.31 -8.72 2.91
C ARG A 24 -0.64 -8.67 4.28
N MET A 25 -1.39 -9.07 5.30
CA MET A 25 -0.89 -9.21 6.66
C MET A 25 -0.82 -10.69 7.04
N SER A 26 0.36 -11.19 7.35
CA SER A 26 0.54 -12.55 7.87
C SER A 26 0.78 -12.49 9.37
N ALA A 27 -0.22 -12.83 10.19
CA ALA A 27 -0.14 -12.78 11.64
C ALA A 27 0.50 -14.05 12.26
N ALA A 28 0.21 -15.21 11.66
CA ALA A 28 0.78 -16.52 11.98
C ALA A 28 0.81 -17.38 10.71
N ARG A 29 1.43 -18.58 10.75
CA ARG A 29 1.56 -19.48 9.58
C ARG A 29 0.24 -19.71 8.84
N ASN A 30 -0.86 -19.85 9.59
CA ASN A 30 -2.20 -20.12 9.05
C ASN A 30 -3.17 -18.93 9.18
N LYS A 31 -2.68 -17.74 9.59
CA LYS A 31 -3.51 -16.53 9.75
C LYS A 31 -3.00 -15.43 8.82
N VAL A 32 -3.47 -15.46 7.58
CA VAL A 32 -3.14 -14.49 6.53
C VAL A 32 -4.39 -13.72 6.16
N PHE A 33 -4.33 -12.39 6.26
CA PHE A 33 -5.40 -11.48 5.92
C PHE A 33 -5.02 -10.68 4.68
N ARG A 34 -5.98 -10.47 3.78
CA ARG A 34 -5.83 -9.63 2.60
C ARG A 34 -6.87 -8.52 2.66
N ALA A 35 -6.44 -7.29 2.47
CA ALA A 35 -7.29 -6.11 2.48
C ALA A 35 -7.07 -5.28 1.22
N LYS A 36 -8.16 -4.69 0.75
CA LYS A 36 -8.17 -3.65 -0.28
C LYS A 36 -7.78 -2.33 0.37
N SER A 37 -6.81 -1.61 -0.19
CA SER A 37 -6.47 -0.27 0.31
C SER A 37 -7.40 0.80 -0.24
N ASN A 38 -8.09 0.53 -1.35
CA ASN A 38 -8.81 1.51 -2.15
C ASN A 38 -7.93 2.69 -2.62
N LEU A 39 -6.60 2.52 -2.59
CA LEU A 39 -5.63 3.45 -3.16
C LEU A 39 -5.18 2.92 -4.52
N TYR A 40 -5.14 3.80 -5.50
CA TYR A 40 -4.89 3.45 -6.90
C TYR A 40 -3.71 4.23 -7.45
N VAL A 41 -2.80 3.53 -8.12
CA VAL A 41 -1.60 4.12 -8.72
C VAL A 41 -1.35 3.52 -10.10
N LEU A 42 -0.75 4.30 -11.00
CA LEU A 42 -0.29 3.76 -12.28
C LEU A 42 0.85 2.77 -12.04
N PRO A 43 0.89 1.62 -12.74
CA PRO A 43 1.94 0.63 -12.58
C PRO A 43 3.37 1.19 -12.71
N LYS A 44 3.57 2.17 -13.59
CA LYS A 44 4.88 2.85 -13.78
C LYS A 44 5.42 3.57 -12.53
N TYR A 45 4.55 3.89 -11.57
CA TYR A 45 4.93 4.56 -10.32
C TYR A 45 4.94 3.60 -9.13
N TRP A 46 4.89 2.29 -9.34
CA TRP A 46 5.00 1.30 -8.28
C TRP A 46 6.38 0.63 -8.29
N ASP A 47 7.09 0.67 -7.17
CA ASP A 47 8.33 -0.08 -6.97
C ASP A 47 8.00 -1.39 -6.24
N GLU A 48 7.95 -2.50 -6.98
CA GLU A 48 7.64 -3.82 -6.41
C GLU A 48 8.66 -4.29 -5.38
N LYS A 49 9.94 -3.92 -5.54
CA LYS A 49 11.00 -4.35 -4.63
C LYS A 49 10.91 -3.61 -3.30
N LYS A 50 10.60 -2.32 -3.35
CA LYS A 50 10.47 -1.47 -2.15
C LYS A 50 9.06 -1.45 -1.56
N GLU A 51 8.08 -1.98 -2.29
CA GLU A 51 6.66 -1.96 -1.92
C GLU A 51 6.16 -0.53 -1.66
N LYS A 52 6.57 0.42 -2.51
CA LYS A 52 6.32 1.85 -2.35
C LYS A 52 5.99 2.53 -3.67
N ILE A 53 5.35 3.69 -3.56
CA ILE A 53 5.10 4.57 -4.71
C ILE A 53 6.42 5.27 -5.06
N MET A 54 6.86 5.13 -6.31
CA MET A 54 7.99 5.84 -6.87
C MET A 54 7.56 7.27 -7.22
N ILE A 55 8.15 8.23 -6.53
CA ILE A 55 7.89 9.66 -6.73
C ILE A 55 8.97 10.22 -7.67
N PRO A 56 8.60 10.73 -8.87
CA PRO A 56 9.55 11.39 -9.77
C PRO A 56 10.23 12.59 -9.09
N ARG A 57 11.51 12.82 -9.40
CA ARG A 57 12.27 13.97 -8.86
C ARG A 57 11.98 15.27 -9.60
N ILE A 58 11.67 15.18 -10.90
CA ILE A 58 11.30 16.33 -11.72
C ILE A 58 9.91 16.81 -11.27
N HIS A 59 9.71 18.13 -11.21
CA HIS A 59 8.43 18.72 -10.82
C HIS A 59 7.38 18.43 -11.90
N VAL A 60 6.61 17.37 -11.71
CA VAL A 60 5.48 17.00 -12.56
C VAL A 60 4.21 17.34 -11.80
N LYS A 61 3.15 17.79 -12.49
CA LYS A 61 1.85 18.09 -11.88
C LYS A 61 1.32 16.96 -10.98
N GLU A 62 1.60 15.70 -11.36
CA GLU A 62 1.18 14.49 -10.64
C GLU A 62 1.99 14.22 -9.35
N GLN A 63 3.10 14.94 -9.10
CA GLN A 63 4.00 14.67 -7.98
C GLN A 63 3.30 14.87 -6.63
N GLY A 64 2.49 15.92 -6.50
CA GLY A 64 1.72 16.20 -5.28
C GLY A 64 0.75 15.07 -4.95
N ASP A 65 0.05 14.54 -5.96
CA ASP A 65 -0.89 13.43 -5.78
C ASP A 65 -0.18 12.15 -5.36
N LEU A 66 0.98 11.84 -5.95
CA LEU A 66 1.77 10.67 -5.59
C LEU A 66 2.31 10.76 -4.16
N ILE A 67 2.73 11.95 -3.72
CA ILE A 67 3.16 12.19 -2.33
C ILE A 67 1.99 11.98 -1.36
N ASN A 68 0.80 12.50 -1.69
CA ASN A 68 -0.39 12.34 -0.86
C ASN A 68 -0.82 10.86 -0.77
N LEU A 69 -0.80 10.13 -1.89
CA LEU A 69 -1.06 8.69 -1.91
C LEU A 69 -0.07 7.91 -1.04
N GLN A 70 1.23 8.24 -1.13
CA GLN A 70 2.25 7.59 -0.30
C GLN A 70 2.00 7.86 1.19
N LYS A 71 1.66 9.09 1.57
CA LYS A 71 1.30 9.42 2.96
C LYS A 71 0.08 8.64 3.47
N GLN A 72 -0.96 8.51 2.65
CA GLN A 72 -2.15 7.71 3.00
C GLN A 72 -1.80 6.23 3.20
N LEU A 73 -0.94 5.68 2.33
CA LEU A 73 -0.47 4.30 2.43
C LEU A 73 0.37 4.07 3.70
N ASP A 74 1.28 4.99 4.01
CA ASP A 74 2.10 4.93 5.23
C ASP A 74 1.24 5.05 6.50
N ALA A 75 0.21 5.89 6.48
CA ALA A 75 -0.76 6.01 7.56
C ALA A 75 -1.55 4.70 7.79
N LEU A 76 -2.03 4.07 6.70
CA LEU A 76 -2.72 2.77 6.78
C LEU A 76 -1.83 1.67 7.38
N VAL A 77 -0.58 1.58 6.91
CA VAL A 77 0.38 0.59 7.43
C VAL A 77 0.67 0.84 8.91
N THR A 78 0.83 2.11 9.30
CA THR A 78 1.09 2.51 10.69
C THR A 78 -0.10 2.18 11.59
N PHE A 79 -1.31 2.47 11.13
CA PHE A 79 -2.55 2.15 11.84
C PHE A 79 -2.67 0.64 12.11
N ILE A 80 -2.43 -0.21 11.11
CA ILE A 80 -2.49 -1.67 11.25
C ILE A 80 -1.42 -2.17 12.23
N LYS A 81 -0.21 -1.59 12.20
CA LYS A 81 0.84 -1.91 13.17
C LYS A 81 0.42 -1.54 14.59
N TYR A 82 -0.15 -0.36 14.79
CA TYR A 82 -0.55 0.13 16.11
C TYR A 82 -1.69 -0.68 16.73
N TYR A 83 -2.75 -0.97 15.96
CA TYR A 83 -3.86 -1.82 16.41
C TYR A 83 -3.40 -3.21 16.87
N ARG A 84 -2.35 -3.75 16.24
CA ARG A 84 -1.75 -5.01 16.67
C ARG A 84 -1.06 -4.89 18.03
N THR A 85 -0.30 -3.82 18.27
CA THR A 85 0.42 -3.62 19.54
C THR A 85 -0.57 -3.57 20.70
N TYR A 86 -1.64 -2.81 20.54
CA TYR A 86 -2.69 -2.66 21.55
C TYR A 86 -3.38 -3.98 21.90
N ARG A 87 -3.69 -4.82 20.90
CA ARG A 87 -4.34 -6.13 21.11
C ARG A 87 -3.43 -7.22 21.69
N ARG A 88 -2.14 -6.94 21.86
CA ARG A 88 -1.14 -7.89 22.40
C ARG A 88 -0.81 -7.64 23.86
N THR A 89 -1.17 -6.47 24.37
CA THR A 89 -0.95 -6.02 25.75
C THR A 89 -2.19 -6.16 26.65
N GLN A 90 -3.32 -6.58 26.07
CA GLN A 90 -4.47 -7.13 26.80
C GLN A 90 -4.45 -8.65 26.65
#